data_AF-X0YAU3-F1
#
_entry.id   AF-X0YAU3-F1
#
_cell.length_a   1.000
_cell.length_b   1.000
_cell.length_c   1.000
_cell.angle_alpha   90.00
_cell.angle_beta   90.00
_cell.angle_gamma   90.00
#
_symmetry.space_group_name_H-M   'P 1'
#
loop_
_entity.id
_entity.type
_entity.pdbx_description
1 polymer ?
#
loop_
_entity_poly.entity_id
_entity_poly.type
_entity_poly.pdbx_seq_one_letter_code
_entity_poly.pdbx_strand_id
1 'polypeptide(L)'
;MLNPKGTTCGFSLTEGRVRFYFLPGVPDQMRYLMDKFVIPEILMQYKTPQVLRQRILKLYGLVEPSIAEILKDLPKRRVNIVLGFYPHFPENHITMSMRGHDEPTVTSELDRMEKEIRNLVGPFIFATGNQSMQGVVGEMLRDRDLKISVAESCTGGLIGNLLTNVAGSSDYFQGGMVVYSNQSKVDLLDVSHDTIEKYGAVSDQT
;
A
#
# COMPACT_ATOMS: atom_id res chain seq x y z
N MET A 1 2.48 35.37 7.68
CA MET A 1 1.52 34.76 6.73
C MET A 1 2.29 33.83 5.81
N LEU A 2 1.72 32.67 5.52
CA LEU A 2 2.28 31.66 4.62
C LEU A 2 1.62 31.83 3.25
N ASN A 3 2.43 32.04 2.21
CA ASN A 3 1.98 32.28 0.84
C ASN A 3 0.90 33.37 0.66
N PRO A 4 1.12 34.61 1.15
CA PRO A 4 0.10 35.66 1.20
C PRO A 4 -0.39 36.15 -0.17
N LYS A 5 0.35 35.89 -1.25
CA LYS A 5 0.03 36.29 -2.64
C LYS A 5 -0.47 35.13 -3.50
N GLY A 6 -0.53 33.91 -2.96
CA GLY A 6 -0.96 32.75 -3.71
C GLY A 6 -2.47 32.50 -3.61
N THR A 7 -2.95 31.54 -4.39
CA THR A 7 -4.34 31.06 -4.39
C THR A 7 -4.71 30.30 -3.11
N THR A 8 -3.74 30.05 -2.24
CA THR A 8 -3.89 29.35 -0.97
C THR A 8 -2.99 30.02 0.05
N CYS A 9 -3.56 30.41 1.19
CA CYS A 9 -2.87 31.15 2.24
C CYS A 9 -3.05 30.44 3.59
N GLY A 10 -2.02 30.51 4.43
CA GLY A 10 -2.08 30.12 5.83
C GLY A 10 -1.42 31.19 6.70
N PHE A 11 -1.35 30.98 8.00
CA PHE A 11 -0.57 31.86 8.87
C PHE A 11 0.10 31.09 10.00
N SER A 12 1.11 31.71 10.58
CA SER A 12 1.81 31.19 11.74
C SER A 12 1.85 32.25 12.83
N LEU A 13 1.79 31.80 14.08
CA LEU A 13 1.86 32.60 15.28
C LEU A 13 2.91 31.99 16.20
N THR A 14 3.67 32.81 16.92
CA THR A 14 4.53 32.32 18.01
C THR A 14 3.96 32.80 19.33
N GLU A 15 3.71 31.88 20.25
CA GLU A 15 3.37 32.18 21.64
C GLU A 15 4.42 31.53 22.55
N GLY A 16 5.22 32.36 23.23
CA GLY A 16 6.38 31.90 23.99
C GLY A 16 7.39 31.13 23.13
N ARG A 17 7.60 29.85 23.45
CA ARG A 17 8.49 28.93 22.69
C ARG A 17 7.75 28.06 21.68
N VAL A 18 6.44 28.23 21.53
CA VAL A 18 5.61 27.38 20.68
C VAL A 18 5.25 28.12 19.39
N ARG A 19 5.53 27.50 18.26
CA ARG A 19 5.15 27.98 16.92
C ARG A 19 3.90 27.24 16.47
N PHE A 20 2.84 27.99 16.21
CA PHE A 20 1.57 27.49 15.68
C PHE A 20 1.50 27.74 14.18
N TYR A 21 0.98 26.77 13.43
CA TYR A 21 0.72 26.88 12.01
C TYR A 21 -0.77 26.61 11.76
N PHE A 22 -1.41 27.53 11.05
CA PHE A 22 -2.83 27.47 10.70
C PHE A 22 -2.92 27.31 9.18
N LEU A 23 -3.34 26.12 8.76
CA LEU A 23 -3.39 25.71 7.37
C LEU A 23 -4.84 25.49 6.91
N PRO A 24 -5.13 25.61 5.61
CA PRO A 24 -6.45 25.31 5.04
C PRO A 24 -6.89 23.87 5.30
N GLY A 25 -8.21 23.65 5.33
CA GLY A 25 -8.78 22.29 5.48
C GLY A 25 -8.71 21.44 4.21
N VAL A 26 -8.54 22.04 3.03
CA VAL A 26 -8.46 21.30 1.76
C VAL A 26 -7.12 20.55 1.69
N PRO A 27 -7.10 19.21 1.56
CA PRO A 27 -5.88 18.42 1.70
C PRO A 27 -4.72 18.83 0.78
N ASP A 28 -5.00 19.11 -0.50
CA ASP A 28 -3.95 19.50 -1.46
C ASP A 28 -3.36 20.89 -1.16
N GLN A 29 -4.22 21.81 -0.73
CA GLN A 29 -3.81 23.15 -0.29
C GLN A 29 -2.95 23.08 0.98
N MET A 30 -3.36 22.27 1.95
CA MET A 30 -2.62 22.03 3.19
C MET A 30 -1.26 21.41 2.89
N ARG A 31 -1.20 20.35 2.07
CA ARG A 31 0.04 19.68 1.65
C ARG A 31 0.99 20.66 0.97
N TYR A 32 0.50 21.46 0.03
CA TYR A 32 1.31 22.47 -0.63
C TYR A 32 1.97 23.44 0.37
N LEU A 33 1.20 23.97 1.33
CA LEU A 33 1.76 24.90 2.32
C LEU A 33 2.72 24.21 3.29
N MET A 34 2.42 22.96 3.66
CA MET A 34 3.26 22.14 4.52
C MET A 34 4.63 21.93 3.89
N ASP A 35 4.67 21.45 2.65
CA ASP A 35 5.90 21.10 1.95
C ASP A 35 6.74 22.31 1.57
N LYS A 36 6.09 23.41 1.15
CA LYS A 36 6.80 24.60 0.63
C LYS A 36 7.22 25.60 1.70
N PHE A 37 6.52 25.66 2.83
CA PHE A 37 6.75 26.71 3.84
C PHE A 37 7.00 26.14 5.23
N VAL A 38 6.10 25.30 5.74
CA VAL A 38 6.15 24.85 7.16
C VAL A 38 7.35 23.94 7.41
N ILE A 39 7.52 22.88 6.63
CA ILE A 39 8.62 21.92 6.81
C ILE A 39 9.98 22.62 6.67
N PRO A 40 10.25 23.42 5.62
CA PRO A 40 11.50 24.18 5.52
C PRO A 40 11.78 25.08 6.73
N GLU A 41 10.77 25.81 7.22
CA GLU A 41 10.91 26.68 8.40
C GLU A 41 11.28 25.88 9.65
N ILE A 42 10.65 24.73 9.87
CA ILE A 42 10.97 23.85 11.01
C ILE A 42 12.39 23.30 10.87
N LEU A 43 12.80 22.86 9.68
CA LEU A 43 14.12 22.28 9.44
C LEU A 43 15.26 23.29 9.69
N MET A 44 15.04 24.59 9.43
CA MET A 44 16.02 25.65 9.75
C MET A 44 16.36 25.74 11.24
N GLN A 45 15.54 25.18 12.14
CA GLN A 45 15.78 25.21 13.59
C GLN A 45 16.73 24.08 14.05
N TYR A 46 17.01 23.09 13.21
CA TYR A 46 17.84 21.93 13.55
C TYR A 46 19.21 22.03 12.88
N LYS A 47 20.29 21.89 13.68
CA LYS A 47 21.67 21.88 13.15
C LYS A 47 21.96 20.66 12.28
N THR A 48 21.43 19.51 12.67
CA THR A 48 21.50 18.26 11.90
C THR A 48 20.17 17.53 12.10
N PRO A 49 19.29 17.47 11.09
CA PRO A 49 18.07 16.69 11.21
C PRO A 49 18.44 15.21 11.34
N GLN A 50 17.78 14.51 12.27
CA GLN A 50 17.90 13.06 12.33
C GLN A 50 17.34 12.45 11.04
N VAL A 51 18.01 11.41 10.56
CA VAL A 51 17.50 10.61 9.44
C VAL A 51 16.43 9.68 9.97
N LEU A 52 15.22 9.79 9.43
CA LEU A 52 14.17 8.79 9.57
C LEU A 52 14.01 8.07 8.24
N ARG A 53 14.07 6.74 8.27
CA ARG A 53 13.68 5.91 7.13
C ARG A 53 12.67 4.88 7.59
N GLN A 54 11.73 4.62 6.69
CA GLN A 54 10.73 3.58 6.83
C GLN A 54 10.75 2.71 5.58
N ARG A 55 10.61 1.40 5.76
CA ARG A 55 10.38 0.44 4.70
C ARG A 55 9.08 -0.30 4.96
N ILE A 56 8.44 -0.71 3.88
CA ILE A 56 7.18 -1.44 3.92
C ILE A 56 7.36 -2.73 3.12
N LEU A 57 7.07 -3.86 3.75
CA LEU A 57 6.90 -5.15 3.09
C LEU A 57 5.42 -5.48 3.08
N LYS A 58 4.90 -5.88 1.93
CA LYS A 58 3.48 -6.21 1.75
C LYS A 58 3.32 -7.71 1.57
N LEU A 59 2.43 -8.28 2.37
CA LEU A 59 2.24 -9.71 2.51
C LEU A 59 0.81 -10.10 2.13
N TYR A 60 0.67 -11.28 1.56
CA TYR A 60 -0.61 -11.92 1.32
C TYR A 60 -0.59 -13.35 1.88
N GLY A 61 -1.72 -13.82 2.43
CA GLY A 61 -1.87 -15.20 2.93
C GLY A 61 -1.50 -15.43 4.41
N LEU A 62 -0.95 -14.43 5.11
CA LEU A 62 -0.77 -14.47 6.57
C LEU A 62 -1.67 -13.45 7.24
N VAL A 63 -2.23 -13.80 8.39
CA VAL A 63 -2.97 -12.88 9.28
C VAL A 63 -2.04 -12.20 10.28
N GLU A 64 -2.44 -11.03 10.79
CA GLU A 64 -1.63 -10.23 11.72
C GLU A 64 -1.10 -11.02 12.94
N PRO A 65 -1.90 -11.82 13.66
CA PRO A 65 -1.38 -12.58 14.81
C PRO A 65 -0.26 -13.56 14.44
N SER A 66 -0.34 -14.18 13.25
CA SER A 66 0.69 -15.10 12.76
C SER A 66 1.98 -14.36 12.44
N ILE A 67 1.88 -13.17 11.83
CA ILE A 67 3.05 -12.32 11.53
C ILE A 67 3.73 -11.90 12.83
N ALA A 68 2.97 -11.41 13.82
CA ALA A 68 3.50 -10.98 15.10
C ALA A 68 4.21 -12.13 15.84
N GLU A 69 3.64 -13.33 15.81
CA GLU A 69 4.23 -14.51 16.44
C GLU A 69 5.52 -14.96 15.75
N ILE A 70 5.57 -14.97 14.41
CA ILE A 70 6.78 -15.32 13.64
C ILE A 70 7.92 -14.33 13.93
N LEU A 71 7.59 -13.04 14.14
CA LEU A 71 8.57 -11.97 14.27
C LEU A 71 8.84 -11.53 15.72
N LYS A 72 8.27 -12.20 16.73
CA LYS A 72 8.28 -11.80 18.14
C LYS A 72 9.66 -11.54 18.75
N ASP A 73 10.70 -12.19 18.23
CA ASP A 73 12.06 -12.09 18.76
C ASP A 73 12.96 -11.10 18.01
N LEU A 74 12.54 -10.62 16.83
CA LEU A 74 13.33 -9.65 16.06
C LEU A 74 13.45 -8.28 16.75
N PRO A 75 12.38 -7.66 17.28
CA PRO A 75 12.48 -6.38 17.98
C PRO A 75 13.44 -6.40 19.16
N LYS A 76 13.50 -7.52 19.89
CA LYS A 76 14.39 -7.70 21.05
C LYS A 76 15.87 -7.66 20.66
N ARG A 77 16.20 -8.03 19.42
CA ARG A 77 17.57 -8.08 18.91
C ARG A 77 18.04 -6.75 18.32
N ARG A 78 17.11 -5.83 18.01
CA ARG A 78 17.39 -4.57 17.29
C ARG A 78 16.57 -3.43 17.89
N VAL A 79 17.00 -2.95 19.06
CA VAL A 79 16.27 -1.93 19.87
C VAL A 79 16.01 -0.61 19.12
N ASN A 80 16.81 -0.30 18.10
CA ASN A 80 16.70 0.95 17.34
C ASN A 80 15.71 0.88 16.16
N ILE A 81 15.13 -0.29 15.87
CA ILE A 81 14.16 -0.47 14.79
C ILE A 81 12.78 -0.73 15.40
N VAL A 82 11.82 0.11 15.00
CA VAL A 82 10.41 -0.07 15.34
C VAL A 82 9.75 -0.89 14.25
N LEU A 83 9.19 -2.05 14.62
CA LEU A 83 8.33 -2.84 13.76
C LEU A 83 6.87 -2.49 14.01
N GLY A 84 6.12 -2.27 12.94
CA GLY A 84 4.66 -2.11 12.99
C GLY A 84 3.98 -3.11 12.06
N PHE A 85 2.86 -3.67 12.50
CA PHE A 85 2.03 -4.60 11.73
C PHE A 85 0.70 -3.92 11.43
N TYR A 86 0.35 -3.80 10.16
CA TYR A 86 -0.84 -3.09 9.74
C TYR A 86 -1.71 -3.98 8.86
N PRO A 87 -2.89 -4.41 9.34
CA PRO A 87 -3.84 -5.10 8.49
C PRO A 87 -4.44 -4.14 7.47
N HIS A 88 -4.35 -4.51 6.20
CA HIS A 88 -4.86 -3.72 5.09
C HIS A 88 -5.50 -4.65 4.05
N PHE A 89 -6.75 -5.07 4.29
CA PHE A 89 -7.42 -6.05 3.44
C PHE A 89 -7.24 -5.76 1.93
N PRO A 90 -6.86 -6.77 1.11
CA PRO A 90 -6.66 -8.18 1.45
C PRO A 90 -5.22 -8.54 1.86
N GLU A 91 -4.36 -7.54 2.06
CA GLU A 91 -2.92 -7.67 2.37
C GLU A 91 -2.61 -7.28 3.83
N ASN A 92 -1.40 -7.61 4.29
CA ASN A 92 -0.86 -7.15 5.57
C ASN A 92 0.48 -6.47 5.32
N HIS A 93 0.74 -5.36 6.02
CA HIS A 93 1.99 -4.62 5.88
C HIS A 93 2.85 -4.78 7.12
N ILE A 94 4.13 -5.08 6.90
CA ILE A 94 5.17 -4.94 7.91
C ILE A 94 5.91 -3.65 7.62
N THR A 95 5.93 -2.76 8.60
CA THR A 95 6.73 -1.53 8.55
C THR A 95 7.97 -1.68 9.41
N MET A 96 9.10 -1.20 8.91
CA MET A 96 10.37 -1.12 9.62
C MET A 96 10.81 0.33 9.62
N SER A 97 10.82 0.96 10.79
CA SER A 97 11.16 2.38 10.94
C SER A 97 12.34 2.56 11.85
N MET A 98 13.34 3.32 11.41
CA MET A 98 14.53 3.61 12.18
C MET A 98 14.88 5.09 12.09
N ARG A 99 15.22 5.68 13.24
CA ARG A 99 15.80 7.02 13.35
C ARG A 99 17.29 6.90 13.65
N GLY A 100 18.11 7.74 13.02
CA GLY A 100 19.56 7.73 13.23
C GLY A 100 20.22 9.06 12.85
N HIS A 101 21.54 9.10 13.00
CA HIS A 101 22.34 10.32 12.76
C HIS A 101 22.76 10.49 11.30
N ASP A 102 22.85 9.39 10.54
CA ASP A 102 23.31 9.39 9.15
C ASP A 102 22.56 8.36 8.29
N GLU A 103 22.45 8.66 7.00
CA GLU A 103 21.74 7.85 6.01
C GLU A 103 22.34 6.44 5.83
N PRO A 104 23.68 6.29 5.69
CA PRO A 104 24.28 4.96 5.48
C PRO A 104 24.01 3.99 6.62
N THR A 105 24.14 4.44 7.87
CA THR A 105 23.90 3.58 9.05
C THR A 105 22.45 3.13 9.12
N VAL A 106 21.50 4.06 8.96
CA VAL A 106 20.06 3.74 8.99
C VAL A 106 19.70 2.76 7.87
N THR A 107 20.21 2.99 6.67
CA THR A 107 19.96 2.13 5.51
C THR A 107 20.49 0.72 5.72
N SER A 108 21.75 0.58 6.16
CA SER A 108 22.38 -0.72 6.41
C SER A 108 21.66 -1.53 7.49
N GLU A 109 21.20 -0.90 8.58
CA GLU A 109 20.46 -1.63 9.63
C GLU A 109 19.07 -2.06 9.15
N LEU A 110 18.38 -1.22 8.36
CA LEU A 110 17.12 -1.61 7.73
C LEU A 110 17.31 -2.75 6.70
N ASP A 111 18.40 -2.75 5.93
CA ASP A 111 18.73 -3.85 5.00
C ASP A 111 18.87 -5.18 5.72
N ARG A 112 19.56 -5.18 6.87
CA ARG A 112 19.75 -6.39 7.68
C ARG A 112 18.42 -6.88 8.24
N MET A 113 17.62 -5.99 8.81
CA MET A 113 16.29 -6.35 9.32
C MET A 113 15.38 -6.89 8.22
N GLU A 114 15.35 -6.24 7.06
CA GLU A 114 14.56 -6.69 5.93
C GLU A 114 14.98 -8.09 5.47
N LYS A 115 16.29 -8.36 5.40
CA LYS A 115 16.80 -9.70 5.07
C LYS A 115 16.36 -10.76 6.09
N GLU A 116 16.43 -10.45 7.38
CA GLU A 116 15.97 -11.35 8.44
C GLU A 116 14.46 -11.65 8.31
N ILE A 117 13.64 -10.62 8.07
CA ILE A 117 12.19 -10.79 7.87
C ILE A 117 11.91 -11.61 6.60
N ARG A 118 12.60 -11.32 5.49
CA ARG A 118 12.46 -12.09 4.24
C ARG A 118 12.81 -13.56 4.40
N ASN A 119 13.77 -13.91 5.26
CA ASN A 119 14.08 -15.31 5.54
C ASN A 119 12.94 -16.03 6.28
N LEU A 120 12.12 -15.30 7.05
CA LEU A 120 11.04 -15.87 7.87
C LEU A 120 9.70 -15.91 7.12
N VAL A 121 9.38 -14.87 6.35
CA VAL A 121 8.07 -14.70 5.70
C VAL A 121 8.17 -14.40 4.20
N GLY A 122 9.34 -14.60 3.60
CA GLY A 122 9.64 -14.32 2.19
C GLY A 122 8.59 -14.82 1.18
N PRO A 123 8.12 -16.08 1.26
CA PRO A 123 7.11 -16.60 0.33
C PRO A 123 5.78 -15.84 0.33
N PHE A 124 5.47 -15.11 1.40
CA PHE A 124 4.25 -14.33 1.53
C PHE A 124 4.42 -12.88 1.07
N ILE A 125 5.66 -12.40 0.89
CA ILE A 125 5.94 -11.03 0.46
C ILE A 125 5.78 -10.94 -1.05
N PHE A 126 4.83 -10.13 -1.52
CA PHE A 126 4.61 -9.91 -2.95
C PHE A 126 5.07 -8.53 -3.44
N ALA A 127 5.23 -7.55 -2.54
CA ALA A 127 5.58 -6.18 -2.91
C ALA A 127 6.29 -5.40 -1.81
N THR A 128 6.88 -4.26 -2.18
CA THR A 128 7.54 -3.33 -1.25
C THR A 128 7.13 -1.88 -1.49
N GLY A 129 7.26 -1.06 -0.44
CA GLY A 129 7.05 0.39 -0.52
C GLY A 129 5.67 0.74 -1.09
N ASN A 130 5.66 1.52 -2.17
CA ASN A 130 4.44 2.05 -2.79
C ASN A 130 3.84 1.12 -3.87
N GLN A 131 4.47 -0.03 -4.16
CA GLN A 131 3.93 -0.97 -5.14
C GLN A 131 2.58 -1.52 -4.66
N SER A 132 1.60 -1.58 -5.55
CA SER A 132 0.28 -2.16 -5.27
C SER A 132 0.18 -3.58 -5.82
N MET A 133 -0.73 -4.40 -5.27
CA MET A 133 -0.94 -5.77 -5.75
C MET A 133 -1.27 -5.82 -7.24
N GLN A 134 -2.21 -4.99 -7.68
CA GLN A 134 -2.59 -4.85 -9.09
C GLN A 134 -1.42 -4.38 -9.97
N GLY A 135 -0.54 -3.52 -9.46
CA GLY A 135 0.66 -3.07 -10.16
C GLY A 135 1.65 -4.22 -10.38
N VAL A 136 1.91 -5.00 -9.33
CA VAL A 136 2.77 -6.20 -9.40
C VAL A 136 2.20 -7.22 -10.38
N VAL A 137 0.89 -7.52 -10.31
CA VAL A 137 0.24 -8.43 -11.25
C VAL A 137 0.34 -7.91 -12.68
N GLY A 138 0.09 -6.62 -12.93
CA GLY A 138 0.21 -6.02 -14.25
C GLY A 138 1.62 -6.07 -14.83
N GLU A 139 2.64 -5.80 -14.01
CA GLU A 139 4.05 -5.98 -14.40
C GLU A 139 4.35 -7.44 -14.75
N MET A 140 3.96 -8.39 -13.91
CA MET A 140 4.16 -9.82 -14.18
C MET A 140 3.48 -10.30 -15.46
N LEU A 141 2.30 -9.78 -15.80
CA LEU A 141 1.61 -10.10 -17.04
C LEU A 141 2.35 -9.52 -18.25
N ARG A 142 2.81 -8.26 -18.17
CA ARG A 142 3.58 -7.60 -19.24
C ARG A 142 4.91 -8.30 -19.49
N ASP A 143 5.65 -8.64 -18.45
CA ASP A 143 6.95 -9.30 -18.55
C ASP A 143 6.85 -10.68 -19.22
N ARG A 144 5.66 -11.29 -19.20
CA ARG A 144 5.39 -12.62 -19.77
C ARG A 144 4.58 -12.56 -21.07
N ASP A 145 4.27 -11.37 -21.58
CA ASP A 145 3.37 -11.15 -22.72
C ASP A 145 2.03 -11.88 -22.56
N LEU A 146 1.49 -11.86 -21.34
CA LEU A 146 0.22 -12.50 -21.01
C LEU A 146 -0.91 -11.47 -20.92
N LYS A 147 -2.10 -11.93 -21.29
CA LYS A 147 -3.34 -11.18 -21.21
C LYS A 147 -4.29 -11.82 -20.20
N ILE A 148 -5.12 -11.01 -19.57
CA ILE A 148 -6.11 -11.46 -18.59
C ILE A 148 -7.48 -10.85 -18.88
N SER A 149 -8.52 -11.63 -18.65
CA SER A 149 -9.92 -11.20 -18.58
C SER A 149 -10.56 -11.77 -17.32
N VAL A 150 -11.60 -11.12 -16.80
CA VAL A 150 -12.25 -11.53 -15.55
C VAL A 150 -13.76 -11.71 -15.72
N ALA A 151 -14.32 -12.68 -14.99
CA ALA A 151 -15.76 -12.83 -14.78
C ALA A 151 -16.03 -12.70 -13.28
N GLU A 152 -16.87 -11.74 -12.89
CA GLU A 152 -17.05 -11.35 -11.49
C GLU A 152 -18.50 -11.54 -11.05
N SER A 153 -18.70 -12.23 -9.93
CA SER A 153 -20.00 -12.32 -9.25
C SER A 153 -19.96 -11.49 -7.97
N CYS A 154 -19.59 -12.06 -6.82
CA CYS A 154 -19.65 -11.38 -5.51
C CYS A 154 -18.80 -10.10 -5.41
N THR A 155 -17.77 -9.95 -6.24
CA THR A 155 -16.92 -8.75 -6.27
C THR A 155 -17.51 -7.59 -7.08
N GLY A 156 -18.52 -7.85 -7.91
CA GLY A 156 -19.28 -6.80 -8.61
C GLY A 156 -18.47 -5.88 -9.54
N GLY A 157 -17.30 -6.32 -10.03
CA GLY A 157 -16.42 -5.51 -10.87
C GLY A 157 -15.19 -4.94 -10.14
N LEU A 158 -15.01 -5.24 -8.85
CA LEU A 158 -13.88 -4.76 -8.06
C LEU A 158 -12.52 -5.23 -8.62
N ILE A 159 -12.41 -6.46 -9.13
CA ILE A 159 -11.16 -6.98 -9.69
C ILE A 159 -10.82 -6.22 -10.98
N GLY A 160 -11.81 -6.07 -11.87
CA GLY A 160 -11.68 -5.26 -13.07
C GLY A 160 -11.27 -3.81 -12.73
N ASN A 161 -11.92 -3.19 -11.75
CA ASN A 161 -11.57 -1.86 -11.27
C ASN A 161 -10.10 -1.78 -10.82
N LEU A 162 -9.66 -2.72 -9.96
CA LEU A 162 -8.28 -2.78 -9.49
C LEU A 162 -7.28 -2.89 -10.65
N LEU A 163 -7.53 -3.76 -11.63
CA LEU A 163 -6.67 -3.90 -12.80
C LEU A 163 -6.60 -2.62 -13.63
N THR A 164 -7.73 -1.94 -13.83
CA THR A 164 -7.81 -0.68 -14.61
C THR A 164 -7.27 0.55 -13.90
N ASN A 165 -7.11 0.50 -12.56
CA ASN A 165 -6.50 1.60 -11.80
C ASN A 165 -4.97 1.69 -12.00
N VAL A 166 -4.37 0.78 -12.76
CA VAL A 166 -2.96 0.82 -13.15
C VAL A 166 -2.84 1.46 -14.54
N ALA A 167 -2.04 2.51 -14.64
CA ALA A 167 -1.79 3.14 -15.94
C ALA A 167 -1.18 2.15 -16.94
N GLY A 168 -1.69 2.14 -18.18
CA GLY A 168 -1.27 1.19 -19.21
C GLY A 168 -1.88 -0.21 -19.05
N SER A 169 -2.94 -0.37 -18.24
CA SER A 169 -3.60 -1.68 -18.06
C SER A 169 -4.15 -2.27 -19.35
N SER A 170 -4.41 -1.46 -20.37
CA SER A 170 -4.85 -1.89 -21.70
C SER A 170 -3.91 -2.90 -22.37
N ASP A 171 -2.64 -2.91 -21.98
CA ASP A 171 -1.63 -3.79 -22.57
C ASP A 171 -1.87 -5.26 -22.19
N TYR A 172 -2.39 -5.51 -20.99
CA TYR A 172 -2.61 -6.86 -20.45
C TYR A 172 -4.06 -7.18 -20.09
N PHE A 173 -4.90 -6.19 -19.78
CA PHE A 173 -6.30 -6.42 -19.39
C PHE A 173 -7.24 -6.30 -20.59
N GLN A 174 -7.85 -7.41 -20.99
CA GLN A 174 -8.77 -7.46 -22.14
C GLN A 174 -10.20 -7.03 -21.81
N GLY A 175 -10.53 -6.97 -20.52
CA GLY A 175 -11.85 -6.61 -20.03
C GLY A 175 -12.43 -7.66 -19.10
N GLY A 176 -13.68 -7.46 -18.70
CA GLY A 176 -14.38 -8.41 -17.85
C GLY A 176 -15.88 -8.27 -17.90
N MET A 177 -16.56 -9.24 -17.31
CA MET A 177 -18.02 -9.29 -17.21
C MET A 177 -18.44 -9.41 -15.74
N VAL A 178 -19.48 -8.66 -15.36
CA VAL A 178 -20.14 -8.86 -14.07
C VAL A 178 -21.34 -9.79 -14.27
N VAL A 179 -21.22 -11.03 -13.79
CA VAL A 179 -22.16 -12.14 -14.00
C VAL A 179 -22.79 -12.58 -12.67
N TYR A 180 -23.55 -11.68 -12.06
CA TYR A 180 -24.04 -11.86 -10.69
C TYR A 180 -25.12 -12.93 -10.55
N SER A 181 -26.09 -12.99 -11.48
CA SER A 181 -27.21 -13.94 -11.41
C SER A 181 -26.86 -15.28 -12.06
N ASN A 182 -27.49 -16.38 -11.62
CA ASN A 182 -27.36 -17.69 -12.26
C ASN A 182 -27.67 -17.60 -13.76
N GLN A 183 -28.75 -16.89 -14.12
CA GLN A 183 -29.12 -16.68 -15.52
C GLN A 183 -28.00 -15.98 -16.30
N SER A 184 -27.36 -14.94 -15.75
CA SER A 184 -26.24 -14.27 -16.43
C SER A 184 -25.00 -15.16 -16.59
N LYS A 185 -24.75 -16.10 -15.67
CA LYS A 185 -23.67 -17.09 -15.80
C LYS A 185 -23.94 -18.03 -16.98
N VAL A 186 -25.18 -18.47 -17.15
CA VAL A 186 -25.60 -19.30 -18.29
C VAL A 186 -25.54 -18.50 -19.59
N ASP A 187 -26.22 -17.35 -19.65
CA ASP A 187 -26.42 -16.60 -20.90
C ASP A 187 -25.13 -15.98 -21.46
N LEU A 188 -24.22 -15.53 -20.58
CA LEU A 188 -23.03 -14.77 -20.98
C LEU A 188 -21.75 -15.59 -20.98
N LEU A 189 -21.67 -16.64 -20.16
CA LEU A 189 -20.46 -17.47 -20.00
C LEU A 189 -20.68 -18.95 -20.34
N ASP A 190 -21.89 -19.32 -20.76
CA ASP A 190 -22.25 -20.70 -21.12
C ASP A 190 -22.00 -21.69 -19.97
N VAL A 191 -22.17 -21.24 -18.72
CA VAL A 191 -22.12 -22.13 -17.55
C VAL A 191 -23.30 -23.09 -17.64
N SER A 192 -23.03 -24.39 -17.59
CA SER A 192 -24.08 -25.41 -17.67
C SER A 192 -25.11 -25.26 -16.55
N HIS A 193 -26.39 -25.35 -16.92
CA HIS A 193 -27.50 -25.36 -15.96
C HIS A 193 -27.35 -26.50 -14.94
N ASP A 194 -26.92 -27.68 -15.41
CA ASP A 194 -26.70 -28.86 -14.57
C ASP A 194 -25.62 -28.62 -13.50
N THR A 195 -24.59 -27.83 -13.84
CA THR A 195 -23.54 -27.46 -12.87
C THR A 195 -24.13 -26.63 -11.73
N ILE A 196 -24.94 -25.63 -12.07
CA ILE A 196 -25.57 -24.74 -11.09
C ILE A 196 -26.58 -25.49 -10.24
N GLU A 197 -27.41 -26.36 -10.83
CA GLU A 197 -28.38 -27.17 -10.09
C GLU A 197 -27.72 -28.14 -9.13
N LYS A 198 -26.64 -28.81 -9.56
CA LYS A 198 -25.99 -29.86 -8.79
C LYS A 198 -25.05 -29.34 -7.70
N TYR A 199 -24.29 -28.29 -7.99
CA TYR A 199 -23.23 -27.80 -7.11
C TYR A 199 -23.54 -26.43 -6.49
N GLY A 200 -24.53 -25.70 -7.03
CA GLY A 200 -24.83 -24.34 -6.63
C GLY A 200 -23.83 -23.32 -7.20
N ALA A 201 -24.26 -22.05 -7.27
CA ALA A 201 -23.44 -20.97 -7.86
C ALA A 201 -22.26 -20.51 -6.99
N VAL A 202 -22.09 -21.07 -5.78
CA VAL A 202 -20.97 -20.85 -4.88
C VAL A 202 -20.29 -22.20 -4.68
N SER A 203 -19.54 -22.62 -5.70
CA SER A 203 -18.83 -23.90 -5.74
C SER A 203 -17.60 -23.77 -6.64
N ASP A 204 -16.59 -24.62 -6.43
CA ASP A 204 -15.38 -24.62 -7.26
C ASP A 204 -15.66 -24.97 -8.74
N GLN A 205 -16.80 -25.62 -9.00
CA GLN A 205 -17.23 -26.04 -10.34
C GLN A 205 -17.87 -24.90 -11.15
N THR A 206 -18.28 -23.81 -10.50
CA THR A 206 -18.97 -22.67 -11.12
C THR A 206 -18.02 -21.49 -11.28
#